data_AF-A0A497KBR0-F1
#
_entry.id   AF-A0A497KBR0-F1
#
_cell.length_a   1.000
_cell.length_b   1.000
_cell.length_c   1.000
_cell.angle_alpha   90.00
_cell.angle_beta   90.00
_cell.angle_gamma   90.00
#
_symmetry.space_group_name_H-M   'P 1'
#
loop_
_entity.id
_entity.type
_entity.pdbx_description
1 polymer ?
#
loop_
_entity_poly.entity_id
_entity_poly.type
_entity_poly.pdbx_seq_one_letter_code
_entity_poly.pdbx_strand_id
1 'polypeptide(L)'
;MIRFYTLPPSDVDWPYILINANNPALGYIRKHRKAIKSVIVDSGIEIFRNPEVKDYPKGHIYRIVKLHNCLRRILPNTEIYATIPDYPDDYHPGNLWLSLETTNIERTVQNVVKYTEKFDYVNWLIPVQGWNRSPGSIRRCVKRYREYGVLSEFNYFAIGNLCVWFDAKIIYETVKIARDLLPDKKLHVFGLKLRALRLVKGFIDSFDSTAWTRPVNSKLGNWSCKNSEERKRFFKAWINRLNEIFNQKTLVEMM
;
A
#
# COMPACT_ATOMS: atom_id res chain seq x y z
N MET A 1 2.88 -17.26 -2.35
CA MET A 1 1.55 -16.95 -1.76
C MET A 1 1.46 -15.45 -1.55
N ILE A 2 0.37 -14.82 -1.98
CA ILE A 2 0.19 -13.36 -1.91
C ILE A 2 -0.14 -12.96 -0.46
N ARG A 3 0.53 -11.94 0.07
CA ARG A 3 0.28 -11.42 1.44
C ARG A 3 -0.81 -10.34 1.42
N PHE A 4 -1.87 -10.52 2.20
CA PHE A 4 -2.93 -9.51 2.38
C PHE A 4 -2.72 -8.73 3.68
N TYR A 5 -2.29 -7.47 3.55
CA TYR A 5 -2.08 -6.57 4.67
C TYR A 5 -3.35 -5.81 5.03
N THR A 6 -3.67 -5.74 6.32
CA THR A 6 -4.82 -4.96 6.82
C THR A 6 -4.73 -4.75 8.33
N LEU A 7 -5.56 -3.88 8.89
CA LEU A 7 -5.80 -3.84 10.33
C LEU A 7 -7.14 -4.53 10.60
N PRO A 8 -7.19 -5.80 11.03
CA PRO A 8 -8.45 -6.53 11.18
C PRO A 8 -9.25 -6.03 12.41
N PRO A 9 -10.45 -6.59 12.67
CA PRO A 9 -11.15 -6.39 13.94
C PRO A 9 -10.26 -6.70 15.15
N SER A 10 -10.49 -6.01 16.27
CA SER A 10 -9.59 -5.95 17.43
C SER A 10 -9.42 -7.25 18.22
N ASP A 11 -10.15 -8.30 17.86
CA ASP A 11 -10.12 -9.63 18.46
C ASP A 11 -9.75 -10.73 17.47
N VAL A 12 -9.35 -10.36 16.25
CA VAL A 12 -8.95 -11.30 15.20
C VAL A 12 -7.43 -11.29 15.08
N ASP A 13 -6.81 -12.46 15.26
CA ASP A 13 -5.40 -12.67 14.92
C ASP A 13 -5.19 -12.58 13.41
N TRP A 14 -4.18 -11.83 12.98
CA TRP A 14 -3.83 -11.71 11.57
C TRP A 14 -2.32 -11.55 11.37
N PRO A 15 -1.73 -12.24 10.38
CA PRO A 15 -0.27 -12.30 10.24
C PRO A 15 0.35 -11.08 9.53
N TYR A 16 -0.41 -10.34 8.73
CA TYR A 16 0.12 -9.27 7.88
C TYR A 16 -0.62 -7.96 8.18
N ILE A 17 -0.01 -7.08 8.97
CA ILE A 17 -0.68 -5.90 9.50
C ILE A 17 -0.34 -4.65 8.71
N LEU A 18 -1.35 -3.87 8.35
CA LEU A 18 -1.18 -2.49 7.87
C LEU A 18 -1.53 -1.54 9.02
N ILE A 19 -0.66 -0.58 9.33
CA ILE A 19 -0.97 0.53 10.23
C ILE A 19 -0.64 1.86 9.57
N ASN A 20 -1.34 2.92 9.96
CA ASN A 20 -1.09 4.27 9.46
C ASN A 20 -0.22 5.05 10.44
N ALA A 21 0.80 5.78 9.96
CA ALA A 21 1.70 6.55 10.81
C ALA A 21 1.01 7.61 11.68
N ASN A 22 -0.15 8.13 11.25
CA ASN A 22 -0.94 9.10 12.02
C ASN A 22 -1.84 8.43 13.07
N ASN A 23 -2.22 7.16 12.88
CA ASN A 23 -3.03 6.39 13.82
C ASN A 23 -2.57 4.91 13.88
N PRO A 24 -1.49 4.59 14.63
CA PRO A 24 -0.77 3.34 14.50
C PRO A 24 -1.38 2.11 15.19
N ALA A 25 -2.55 2.25 15.84
CA ALA A 25 -3.28 1.15 16.49
C ALA A 25 -2.41 0.23 17.38
N LEU A 26 -1.43 0.76 18.12
CA LEU A 26 -0.44 -0.02 18.87
C LEU A 26 -1.03 -0.98 19.92
N GLY A 27 -2.26 -0.74 20.38
CA GLY A 27 -2.98 -1.66 21.26
C GLY A 27 -3.23 -3.03 20.60
N TYR A 28 -3.63 -3.02 19.32
CA TYR A 28 -3.78 -4.25 18.54
C TYR A 28 -2.46 -4.99 18.41
N ILE A 29 -1.39 -4.29 18.05
CA ILE A 29 -0.05 -4.86 17.88
C ILE A 29 0.42 -5.59 19.14
N ARG A 30 0.28 -4.96 20.31
CA ARG A 30 0.70 -5.57 21.59
C ARG A 30 -0.13 -6.81 21.93
N LYS A 31 -1.44 -6.75 21.72
CA LYS A 31 -2.37 -7.85 22.00
C LYS A 31 -2.11 -9.07 21.12
N HIS A 32 -1.85 -8.86 19.83
CA HIS A 32 -1.77 -9.91 18.82
C HIS A 32 -0.33 -10.27 18.40
N ARG A 33 0.68 -9.81 19.15
CA ARG A 33 2.12 -9.92 18.81
C ARG A 33 2.59 -11.32 18.38
N LYS A 34 1.97 -12.38 18.90
CA LYS A 34 2.35 -13.78 18.60
C LYS A 34 1.90 -14.23 17.20
N ALA A 35 0.84 -13.64 16.66
CA ALA A 35 0.30 -13.99 15.34
C ALA A 35 0.94 -13.18 14.21
N ILE A 36 1.48 -12.00 14.51
CA ILE A 36 1.99 -11.04 13.53
C ILE A 36 3.32 -11.51 12.94
N LYS A 37 3.37 -11.67 11.62
CA LYS A 37 4.56 -12.05 10.85
C LYS A 37 5.19 -10.89 10.11
N SER A 38 4.38 -9.93 9.64
CA SER A 38 4.85 -8.72 8.99
C SER A 38 3.97 -7.51 9.30
N VAL A 39 4.55 -6.31 9.33
CA VAL A 39 3.85 -5.03 9.50
C VAL A 39 4.31 -4.05 8.41
N ILE A 40 3.38 -3.36 7.77
CA ILE A 40 3.64 -2.17 6.94
C ILE A 40 3.15 -0.93 7.68
N VAL A 41 4.03 0.06 7.83
CA VAL A 41 3.69 1.41 8.30
C VAL A 41 3.43 2.29 7.09
N ASP A 42 2.16 2.54 6.80
CA ASP A 42 1.71 3.49 5.77
C ASP A 42 2.11 4.93 6.13
N SER A 43 2.58 5.67 5.13
CA SER A 43 3.04 7.05 5.22
C SER A 43 1.89 8.01 5.55
N GLY A 44 0.64 7.63 5.30
CA GLY A 44 -0.53 8.44 5.64
C GLY A 44 -0.81 9.54 4.63
N ILE A 45 -0.82 9.16 3.35
CA ILE A 45 -1.13 10.03 2.21
C ILE A 45 -2.52 10.69 2.28
N GLU A 46 -3.44 10.19 3.13
CA GLU A 46 -4.82 10.67 3.19
C GLU A 46 -4.96 12.14 3.58
N ILE A 47 -3.90 12.75 4.15
CA ILE A 47 -3.84 14.19 4.39
C ILE A 47 -4.03 15.00 3.10
N PHE A 48 -3.62 14.46 1.96
CA PHE A 48 -3.74 15.09 0.63
C PHE A 48 -5.14 14.98 0.03
N ARG A 49 -6.10 14.33 0.72
CA ARG A 49 -7.53 14.45 0.35
C ARG A 49 -8.01 15.88 0.51
N ASN A 50 -7.40 16.66 1.40
CA ASN A 50 -7.60 18.11 1.44
C ASN A 50 -6.69 18.76 0.38
N PRO A 51 -7.24 19.39 -0.68
CA PRO A 51 -6.45 19.95 -1.78
C PRO A 51 -5.55 21.12 -1.36
N GLU A 52 -5.83 21.76 -0.22
CA GLU A 52 -5.03 22.84 0.37
C GLU A 52 -3.72 22.34 0.98
N VAL A 53 -3.64 21.05 1.32
CA VAL A 53 -2.42 20.44 1.84
C VAL A 53 -1.49 20.11 0.67
N LYS A 54 -0.36 20.81 0.57
CA LYS A 54 0.61 20.67 -0.53
C LYS A 54 1.89 19.91 -0.18
N ASP A 55 2.12 19.66 1.11
CA ASP A 55 3.27 18.90 1.61
C ASP A 55 2.95 18.21 2.94
N TYR A 56 3.79 17.26 3.32
CA TYR A 56 3.75 16.63 4.63
C TYR A 56 4.08 17.62 5.74
N PRO A 57 3.47 17.48 6.94
CA PRO A 57 3.84 18.29 8.10
C PRO A 57 5.33 18.17 8.44
N LYS A 58 5.90 19.25 8.98
CA LYS A 58 7.31 19.25 9.43
C LYS A 58 7.56 18.08 10.39
N GLY A 59 8.57 17.29 10.08
CA GLY A 59 9.00 16.15 10.88
C GLY A 59 8.20 14.86 10.69
N HIS A 60 7.32 14.80 9.69
CA HIS A 60 6.52 13.60 9.39
C HIS A 60 7.37 12.32 9.20
N ILE A 61 8.51 12.43 8.51
CA ILE A 61 9.43 11.29 8.35
C ILE A 61 9.94 10.75 9.69
N TYR A 62 10.25 11.61 10.67
CA TYR A 62 10.73 11.17 11.98
C TYR A 62 9.63 10.46 12.76
N ARG A 63 8.35 10.80 12.55
CA ARG A 63 7.21 10.06 13.11
C ARG A 63 7.20 8.63 12.58
N ILE A 64 7.36 8.45 11.27
CA ILE A 64 7.42 7.13 10.62
C ILE A 64 8.60 6.32 11.15
N VAL A 65 9.80 6.89 11.18
CA VAL A 65 11.02 6.22 11.68
C VAL A 65 10.90 5.87 13.17
N LYS A 66 10.38 6.78 14.00
CA LYS A 66 10.15 6.52 15.43
C LYS A 66 9.16 5.37 15.63
N LEU A 67 8.10 5.32 14.83
CA LEU A 67 7.11 4.25 14.87
C LEU A 67 7.71 2.91 14.43
N HIS A 68 8.45 2.88 13.32
CA HIS A 68 9.20 1.71 12.87
C HIS A 68 10.12 1.15 13.98
N ASN A 69 10.92 2.01 14.62
CA ASN A 69 11.82 1.60 15.69
C ASN A 69 11.07 1.14 16.94
N CYS A 70 9.92 1.75 17.25
CA CYS A 70 9.03 1.29 18.32
C CYS A 70 8.51 -0.12 18.03
N LEU A 71 8.04 -0.38 16.81
CA LEU A 71 7.58 -1.70 16.40
C LEU A 71 8.69 -2.74 16.47
N ARG A 72 9.92 -2.42 16.03
CA ARG A 72 11.07 -3.35 16.11
C ARG A 72 11.35 -3.79 17.55
N ARG A 73 11.06 -2.95 18.55
CA ARG A 73 11.20 -3.32 19.97
C ARG A 73 10.04 -4.19 20.46
N ILE A 74 8.82 -3.92 19.99
CA ILE A 74 7.62 -4.68 20.38
C ILE A 74 7.61 -6.07 19.70
N LEU A 75 8.15 -6.15 18.49
CA LEU A 75 8.10 -7.29 17.57
C LEU A 75 9.51 -7.60 17.00
N PRO A 76 10.45 -8.09 17.83
CA PRO A 76 11.85 -8.24 17.42
C PRO A 76 12.09 -9.24 16.28
N ASN A 77 11.18 -10.20 16.10
CA ASN A 77 11.30 -11.28 15.09
C ASN A 77 10.31 -11.13 13.93
N THR A 78 9.81 -9.93 13.69
CA THR A 78 8.78 -9.63 12.68
C THR A 78 9.36 -8.77 11.57
N GLU A 79 9.00 -9.05 10.32
CA GLU A 79 9.32 -8.18 9.19
C GLU A 79 8.54 -6.86 9.35
N ILE A 80 9.23 -5.74 9.56
CA ILE A 80 8.58 -4.44 9.67
C ILE A 80 9.08 -3.59 8.53
N TYR A 81 8.16 -3.06 7.73
CA TYR A 81 8.42 -2.13 6.64
C TYR A 81 7.82 -0.77 6.97
N ALA A 82 8.48 0.29 6.53
CA ALA A 82 7.92 1.64 6.51
C ALA A 82 7.78 2.12 5.07
N THR A 83 6.65 2.76 4.75
CA THR A 83 6.44 3.38 3.45
C THR A 83 7.05 4.78 3.48
N ILE A 84 7.85 5.10 2.46
CA ILE A 84 8.42 6.43 2.30
C ILE A 84 7.29 7.42 1.98
N PRO A 85 7.27 8.64 2.57
CA PRO A 85 6.32 9.68 2.20
C PRO A 85 6.34 9.99 0.70
N ASP A 86 5.29 9.61 0.00
CA ASP A 86 5.08 9.81 -1.43
C ASP A 86 3.98 10.84 -1.69
N TYR A 87 3.84 11.26 -2.96
CA TYR A 87 2.85 12.23 -3.38
C TYR A 87 1.86 11.56 -4.34
N PRO A 88 0.59 11.36 -3.93
CA PRO A 88 -0.43 10.78 -4.79
C PRO A 88 -0.91 11.79 -5.85
N ASP A 89 -1.36 11.28 -7.00
CA ASP A 89 -2.02 12.09 -8.03
C ASP A 89 -3.49 11.70 -8.23
N ASP A 90 -3.99 10.68 -7.50
CA ASP A 90 -5.32 10.09 -7.66
C ASP A 90 -6.42 10.77 -6.83
N TYR A 91 -6.08 11.56 -5.81
CA TYR A 91 -7.06 12.37 -5.07
C TYR A 91 -7.47 13.64 -5.83
N HIS A 92 -6.48 14.43 -6.25
CA HIS A 92 -6.65 15.68 -6.97
C HIS A 92 -5.58 15.77 -8.07
N PRO A 93 -5.86 15.32 -9.30
CA PRO A 93 -4.85 15.26 -10.38
C PRO A 93 -4.12 16.59 -10.59
N GLY A 94 -2.80 16.55 -10.64
CA GLY A 94 -1.94 17.73 -10.82
C GLY A 94 -1.76 18.60 -9.58
N ASN A 95 -2.54 18.39 -8.51
CA ASN A 95 -2.61 19.29 -7.36
C ASN A 95 -1.31 19.37 -6.53
N LEU A 96 -0.48 18.33 -6.62
CA LEU A 96 0.82 18.22 -5.92
C LEU A 96 2.01 18.42 -6.86
N TRP A 97 1.78 18.83 -8.12
CA TRP A 97 2.86 19.16 -9.03
C TRP A 97 3.40 20.56 -8.68
N LEU A 98 4.72 20.74 -8.75
CA LEU A 98 5.36 22.04 -8.58
C LEU A 98 5.62 22.72 -9.93
N SER A 99 5.85 21.91 -10.98
CA SER A 99 5.95 22.35 -12.38
C SER A 99 5.67 21.16 -13.32
N LEU A 100 5.77 21.36 -14.63
CA LEU A 100 5.66 20.28 -15.62
C LEU A 100 6.86 19.31 -15.56
N GLU A 101 8.00 19.80 -15.08
CA GLU A 101 9.24 19.02 -14.89
C GLU A 101 9.26 18.33 -13.53
N THR A 102 8.67 18.96 -12.51
CA THR A 102 8.62 18.48 -11.12
C THR A 102 7.19 18.14 -10.71
N THR A 103 6.78 16.92 -11.04
CA THR A 103 5.44 16.39 -10.72
C THR A 103 5.42 15.65 -9.39
N ASN A 104 4.30 15.02 -9.05
CA ASN A 104 4.21 14.12 -7.88
C ASN A 104 5.24 12.97 -7.95
N ILE A 105 5.60 12.53 -9.16
CA ILE A 105 6.61 11.49 -9.38
C ILE A 105 7.99 11.97 -8.92
N GLU A 106 8.46 13.12 -9.40
CA GLU A 106 9.77 13.67 -9.03
C GLU A 106 9.88 13.93 -7.53
N ARG A 107 8.84 14.52 -6.94
CA ARG A 107 8.80 14.76 -5.49
C ARG A 107 8.86 13.45 -4.70
N THR A 108 8.19 12.40 -5.17
CA THR A 108 8.24 11.06 -4.55
C THR A 108 9.65 10.49 -4.65
N VAL A 109 10.26 10.53 -5.83
CA VAL A 109 11.64 10.04 -6.05
C VAL A 109 12.63 10.78 -5.16
N GLN A 110 12.53 12.11 -5.06
CA GLN A 110 13.38 12.92 -4.19
C GLN A 110 13.24 12.51 -2.72
N ASN A 111 12.01 12.25 -2.24
CA ASN A 111 11.80 11.73 -0.89
C ASN A 111 12.41 10.34 -0.72
N VAL A 112 12.30 9.46 -1.72
CA VAL A 112 12.94 8.13 -1.67
C VAL A 112 14.43 8.28 -1.49
N VAL A 113 15.13 8.91 -2.43
CA VAL A 113 16.59 9.06 -2.38
C VAL A 113 17.04 9.70 -1.05
N LYS A 114 16.41 10.81 -0.66
CA LYS A 114 16.76 11.52 0.57
C LYS A 114 16.59 10.69 1.83
N TYR A 115 15.52 9.91 1.94
CA TYR A 115 15.19 9.21 3.18
C TYR A 115 15.80 7.81 3.26
N THR A 116 16.03 7.14 2.13
CA THR A 116 16.79 5.88 2.12
C THR A 116 18.25 6.12 2.50
N GLU A 117 18.86 7.20 2.01
CA GLU A 117 20.22 7.59 2.39
C GLU A 117 20.31 7.98 3.87
N LYS A 118 19.36 8.79 4.34
CA LYS A 118 19.38 9.32 5.71
C LYS A 118 19.07 8.26 6.79
N PHE A 119 18.29 7.24 6.46
CA PHE A 119 17.79 6.25 7.39
C PHE A 119 17.96 4.84 6.81
N ASP A 120 19.21 4.49 6.52
CA ASP A 120 19.66 3.22 5.94
C ASP A 120 19.27 1.97 6.77
N TYR A 121 19.06 2.13 8.07
CA TYR A 121 18.66 1.07 9.00
C TYR A 121 17.15 0.77 9.00
N VAL A 122 16.35 1.53 8.24
CA VAL A 122 14.91 1.31 8.11
C VAL A 122 14.64 0.41 6.90
N ASN A 123 13.83 -0.63 7.11
CA ASN A 123 13.36 -1.48 6.03
C ASN A 123 12.30 -0.73 5.22
N TRP A 124 12.71 -0.09 4.13
CA TRP A 124 11.81 0.72 3.32
C TRP A 124 10.96 -0.11 2.36
N LEU A 125 9.68 0.25 2.26
CA LEU A 125 8.81 -0.09 1.14
C LEU A 125 8.81 1.10 0.18
N ILE A 126 9.34 0.88 -1.03
CA ILE A 126 9.60 1.96 -1.98
C ILE A 126 8.34 2.26 -2.81
N PRO A 127 7.70 3.43 -2.66
CA PRO A 127 6.51 3.77 -3.41
C PRO A 127 6.84 3.99 -4.89
N VAL A 128 6.05 3.41 -5.80
CA VAL A 128 6.07 3.67 -7.23
C VAL A 128 4.83 4.50 -7.54
N GLN A 129 5.05 5.75 -7.93
CA GLN A 129 4.01 6.70 -8.26
C GLN A 129 3.88 6.91 -9.77
N GLY A 130 2.69 7.38 -10.15
CA GLY A 130 2.33 7.71 -11.53
C GLY A 130 1.36 8.88 -11.54
N TRP A 131 1.11 9.40 -12.73
CA TRP A 131 0.05 10.36 -12.98
C TRP A 131 -1.32 9.68 -13.02
N ASN A 132 -2.32 10.47 -12.69
CA ASN A 132 -3.71 10.06 -12.67
C ASN A 132 -4.15 9.46 -14.02
N ARG A 133 -4.78 8.28 -13.98
CA ARG A 133 -5.31 7.55 -15.15
C ARG A 133 -4.31 7.36 -16.30
N SER A 134 -3.00 7.39 -16.01
CA SER A 134 -1.94 7.19 -16.99
C SER A 134 -1.05 6.01 -16.57
N PRO A 135 -1.44 4.75 -16.86
CA PRO A 135 -0.65 3.57 -16.48
C PRO A 135 0.82 3.64 -16.89
N GLY A 136 1.10 4.19 -18.08
CA GLY A 136 2.47 4.32 -18.60
C GLY A 136 3.36 5.28 -17.82
N SER A 137 2.80 6.22 -17.07
CA SER A 137 3.56 7.24 -16.34
C SER A 137 4.49 6.66 -15.26
N ILE A 138 4.19 5.48 -14.71
CA ILE A 138 5.06 4.81 -13.72
C ILE A 138 6.44 4.47 -14.29
N ARG A 139 6.58 4.34 -15.62
CA ARG A 139 7.86 4.16 -16.31
C ARG A 139 8.83 5.29 -15.96
N ARG A 140 8.31 6.52 -15.80
CA ARG A 140 9.10 7.69 -15.41
C ARG A 140 9.66 7.51 -14.00
N CYS A 141 8.83 7.10 -13.05
CA CYS A 141 9.25 6.82 -11.66
C CYS A 141 10.34 5.74 -11.61
N VAL A 142 10.11 4.60 -12.27
CA VAL A 142 11.07 3.49 -12.29
C VAL A 142 12.38 3.85 -13.01
N LYS A 143 12.31 4.63 -14.10
CA LYS A 143 13.50 5.15 -14.78
C LYS A 143 14.37 5.97 -13.82
N ARG A 144 13.76 6.89 -13.06
CA ARG A 144 14.49 7.67 -12.05
C ARG A 144 15.09 6.78 -10.96
N TYR A 145 14.34 5.79 -10.45
CA TYR A 145 14.89 4.84 -9.48
C TYR A 145 16.10 4.06 -10.00
N ARG A 146 16.15 3.76 -11.31
CA ARG A 146 17.35 3.18 -11.92
C ARG A 146 18.51 4.16 -11.94
N GLU A 147 18.26 5.41 -12.35
CA GLU A 147 19.28 6.47 -12.41
C GLU A 147 19.92 6.75 -11.04
N TYR A 148 19.15 6.68 -9.95
CA TYR A 148 19.62 6.91 -8.59
C TYR A 148 20.05 5.63 -7.83
N GLY A 149 20.15 4.47 -8.48
CA GLY A 149 20.60 3.22 -7.82
C GLY A 149 19.59 2.56 -6.86
N VAL A 150 18.37 3.11 -6.73
CA VAL A 150 17.33 2.57 -5.84
C VAL A 150 16.93 1.14 -6.23
N LEU A 151 16.92 0.80 -7.52
CA LEU A 151 16.55 -0.55 -7.98
C LEU A 151 17.58 -1.64 -7.63
N SER A 152 18.85 -1.28 -7.40
CA SER A 152 19.89 -2.21 -6.96
C SER A 152 19.86 -2.43 -5.45
N GLU A 153 19.46 -1.43 -4.68
CA GLU A 153 19.49 -1.47 -3.21
C GLU A 153 18.22 -2.10 -2.61
N PHE A 154 17.06 -1.85 -3.21
CA PHE A 154 15.77 -2.26 -2.66
C PHE A 154 15.12 -3.37 -3.45
N ASN A 155 14.43 -4.26 -2.73
CA ASN A 155 13.74 -5.41 -3.33
C ASN A 155 12.21 -5.39 -3.17
N TYR A 156 11.64 -4.36 -2.55
CA TYR A 156 10.21 -4.31 -2.28
C TYR A 156 9.63 -2.93 -2.64
N PHE A 157 8.77 -2.93 -3.64
CA PHE A 157 8.17 -1.73 -4.21
C PHE A 157 6.65 -1.77 -4.09
N ALA A 158 6.02 -0.61 -3.91
CA ALA A 158 4.58 -0.50 -3.72
C ALA A 158 3.94 0.46 -4.71
N ILE A 159 2.98 -0.01 -5.49
CA ILE A 159 2.27 0.79 -6.49
C ILE A 159 1.22 1.65 -5.77
N GLY A 160 1.40 2.98 -5.80
CA GLY A 160 0.63 3.93 -4.99
C GLY A 160 -0.43 4.74 -5.74
N ASN A 161 -0.43 4.77 -7.07
CA ASN A 161 -1.32 5.63 -7.87
C ASN A 161 -2.69 5.01 -8.21
N LEU A 162 -3.17 4.04 -7.42
CA LEU A 162 -4.35 3.21 -7.72
C LEU A 162 -5.42 3.18 -6.62
N CYS A 163 -5.22 3.89 -5.52
CA CYS A 163 -6.01 3.77 -4.29
C CYS A 163 -7.46 4.26 -4.44
N VAL A 164 -7.68 5.34 -5.19
CA VAL A 164 -9.02 5.92 -5.39
C VAL A 164 -9.80 5.17 -6.46
N TRP A 165 -9.13 4.66 -7.49
CA TRP A 165 -9.77 4.25 -8.73
C TRP A 165 -10.46 2.88 -8.67
N PHE A 166 -11.49 2.71 -9.49
CA PHE A 166 -12.26 1.47 -9.64
C PHE A 166 -12.09 0.83 -11.01
N ASP A 167 -11.39 1.50 -11.94
CA ASP A 167 -11.19 0.99 -13.28
C ASP A 167 -10.19 -0.16 -13.25
N ALA A 168 -10.74 -1.36 -13.39
CA ALA A 168 -10.01 -2.61 -13.38
C ALA A 168 -8.97 -2.68 -14.52
N LYS A 169 -9.22 -2.00 -15.66
CA LYS A 169 -8.29 -1.93 -16.80
C LYS A 169 -7.06 -1.10 -16.44
N ILE A 170 -7.26 0.09 -15.88
CA ILE A 170 -6.16 0.98 -15.45
C ILE A 170 -5.30 0.28 -14.39
N ILE A 171 -5.92 -0.39 -13.42
CA ILE A 171 -5.21 -1.16 -12.40
C ILE A 171 -4.40 -2.29 -13.05
N TYR A 172 -5.01 -3.09 -13.92
CA TYR A 172 -4.33 -4.18 -14.61
C TYR A 172 -3.14 -3.69 -15.44
N GLU A 173 -3.33 -2.66 -16.27
CA GLU A 173 -2.27 -2.10 -17.12
C GLU A 173 -1.12 -1.55 -16.28
N THR A 174 -1.43 -0.80 -15.21
CA THR A 174 -0.39 -0.22 -14.33
C THR A 174 0.40 -1.32 -13.64
N VAL A 175 -0.28 -2.34 -13.08
CA VAL A 175 0.39 -3.44 -12.39
C VAL A 175 1.20 -4.31 -13.35
N LYS A 176 0.68 -4.56 -14.56
CA LYS A 176 1.42 -5.30 -15.60
C LYS A 176 2.69 -4.57 -15.99
N ILE A 177 2.62 -3.26 -16.26
CA ILE A 177 3.79 -2.43 -16.56
C ILE A 177 4.79 -2.46 -15.40
N ALA A 178 4.32 -2.39 -14.16
CA ALA A 178 5.19 -2.47 -12.99
C ALA A 178 5.93 -3.82 -12.92
N ARG A 179 5.23 -4.93 -13.16
CA ARG A 179 5.85 -6.26 -13.21
C ARG A 179 6.87 -6.40 -14.35
N ASP A 180 6.55 -5.90 -15.54
CA ASP A 180 7.47 -5.92 -16.68
C ASP A 180 8.75 -5.11 -16.39
N LEU A 181 8.63 -4.00 -15.67
CA LEU A 181 9.76 -3.13 -15.32
C LEU A 181 10.58 -3.63 -14.12
N LEU A 182 9.96 -4.40 -13.23
CA LEU A 182 10.52 -4.87 -11.96
C LEU A 182 10.32 -6.41 -11.81
N PRO A 183 10.84 -7.21 -12.77
CA PRO A 183 10.51 -8.64 -12.84
C PRO A 183 11.01 -9.42 -11.63
N ASP A 184 12.16 -9.03 -11.07
CA ASP A 184 12.85 -9.67 -9.96
C ASP A 184 12.48 -9.10 -8.58
N LYS A 185 11.66 -8.05 -8.53
CA LYS A 185 11.30 -7.36 -7.28
C LYS A 185 9.98 -7.85 -6.71
N LYS A 186 9.83 -7.72 -5.39
CA LYS A 186 8.53 -7.89 -4.73
C LYS A 186 7.65 -6.68 -5.01
N LEU A 187 6.40 -6.92 -5.38
CA LEU A 187 5.40 -5.87 -5.63
C LEU A 187 4.27 -5.90 -4.62
N HIS A 188 4.02 -4.75 -4.02
CA HIS A 188 2.85 -4.43 -3.22
C HIS A 188 1.91 -3.53 -4.02
N VAL A 189 0.60 -3.67 -3.85
CA VAL A 189 -0.38 -2.74 -4.43
C VAL A 189 -1.20 -2.11 -3.32
N PHE A 190 -1.12 -0.78 -3.20
CA PHE A 190 -1.85 -0.08 -2.16
C PHE A 190 -3.35 -0.04 -2.46
N GLY A 191 -4.18 -0.26 -1.43
CA GLY A 191 -5.63 -0.04 -1.49
C GLY A 191 -6.39 -0.89 -2.52
N LEU A 192 -5.86 -2.06 -2.88
CA LEU A 192 -6.41 -2.88 -3.95
C LEU A 192 -7.80 -3.44 -3.60
N LYS A 193 -8.75 -3.30 -4.54
CA LYS A 193 -10.11 -3.84 -4.40
C LYS A 193 -10.18 -5.27 -4.92
N LEU A 194 -11.02 -6.11 -4.29
CA LEU A 194 -11.18 -7.52 -4.66
C LEU A 194 -11.50 -7.77 -6.15
N ARG A 195 -12.29 -6.90 -6.79
CA ARG A 195 -12.59 -7.01 -8.23
C ARG A 195 -11.33 -6.93 -9.09
N ALA A 196 -10.42 -6.02 -8.76
CA ALA A 196 -9.17 -5.84 -9.48
C ALA A 196 -8.14 -6.91 -9.12
N LEU A 197 -8.12 -7.39 -7.86
CA LEU A 197 -7.24 -8.49 -7.42
C LEU A 197 -7.34 -9.72 -8.33
N ARG A 198 -8.55 -10.08 -8.79
CA ARG A 198 -8.76 -11.21 -9.71
C ARG A 198 -7.91 -11.12 -10.98
N LEU A 199 -7.66 -9.90 -11.46
CA LEU A 199 -6.92 -9.64 -12.69
C LEU A 199 -5.41 -9.55 -12.45
N VAL A 200 -4.99 -9.10 -11.26
CA VAL A 200 -3.58 -8.77 -11.01
C VAL A 200 -2.87 -9.70 -10.04
N LYS A 201 -3.57 -10.66 -9.43
CA LYS A 201 -2.98 -11.56 -8.43
C LYS A 201 -1.74 -12.32 -8.95
N GLY A 202 -1.66 -12.61 -10.25
CA GLY A 202 -0.49 -13.27 -10.86
C GLY A 202 0.74 -12.38 -11.00
N PHE A 203 0.63 -11.06 -10.78
CA PHE A 203 1.72 -10.10 -10.97
C PHE A 203 2.25 -9.51 -9.67
N ILE A 204 1.66 -9.84 -8.52
CA ILE A 204 1.93 -9.15 -7.25
C ILE A 204 2.27 -10.14 -6.14
N ASP A 205 3.05 -9.67 -5.16
CA ASP A 205 3.47 -10.46 -4.01
C ASP A 205 2.64 -10.14 -2.76
N SER A 206 2.01 -8.98 -2.77
CA SER A 206 1.18 -8.50 -1.67
C SER A 206 0.27 -7.36 -2.08
N PHE A 207 -0.72 -7.07 -1.24
CA PHE A 207 -1.56 -5.90 -1.35
C PHE A 207 -2.15 -5.58 0.02
N ASP A 208 -2.71 -4.40 0.17
CA ASP A 208 -3.54 -4.06 1.33
C ASP A 208 -4.96 -3.64 0.93
N SER A 209 -5.84 -3.70 1.92
CA SER A 209 -7.19 -3.15 1.81
C SER A 209 -7.83 -3.00 3.18
N THR A 210 -8.50 -1.88 3.40
CA THR A 210 -9.42 -1.65 4.53
C THR A 210 -10.88 -1.63 4.07
N ALA A 211 -11.14 -2.00 2.81
CA ALA A 211 -12.46 -2.00 2.21
C ALA A 211 -13.42 -3.05 2.80
N TRP A 212 -12.91 -3.98 3.62
CA TRP A 212 -13.72 -4.94 4.39
C TRP A 212 -14.63 -4.26 5.42
N THR A 213 -14.44 -2.97 5.70
CA THR A 213 -15.38 -2.16 6.50
C THR A 213 -16.68 -1.82 5.75
N ARG A 214 -16.77 -2.18 4.47
CA ARG A 214 -17.96 -2.07 3.60
C ARG A 214 -18.44 -3.47 3.17
N PRO A 215 -19.74 -3.62 2.84
CA PRO A 215 -20.33 -4.91 2.52
C PRO A 215 -19.76 -5.43 1.20
N VAL A 216 -19.35 -6.70 1.18
CA VAL A 216 -18.82 -7.38 -0.02
C VAL A 216 -19.95 -7.99 -0.88
N ASN A 217 -21.17 -8.06 -0.34
CA ASN A 217 -22.37 -8.53 -1.03
C ASN A 217 -23.62 -7.89 -0.39
N SER A 218 -24.75 -7.95 -1.11
CA SER A 218 -26.02 -7.34 -0.69
C SER A 218 -26.61 -7.91 0.62
N LYS A 219 -26.25 -9.14 1.00
CA LYS A 219 -26.75 -9.78 2.25
C LYS A 219 -26.19 -9.11 3.51
N LEU A 220 -25.13 -8.32 3.37
CA LEU A 220 -24.51 -7.58 4.48
C LEU A 220 -25.04 -6.14 4.62
N GLY A 221 -25.95 -5.71 3.74
CA GLY A 221 -26.48 -4.35 3.69
C GLY A 221 -25.78 -3.46 2.66
N ASN A 222 -26.02 -2.15 2.77
CA ASN A 222 -25.46 -1.12 1.88
C ASN A 222 -24.75 0.03 2.65
N TRP A 223 -24.42 -0.18 3.94
CA TRP A 223 -23.73 0.78 4.82
C TRP A 223 -22.36 0.27 5.29
N SER A 224 -21.50 1.16 5.77
CA SER A 224 -20.22 0.78 6.41
C SER A 224 -20.44 0.30 7.85
N CYS A 225 -19.60 -0.60 8.36
CA CYS A 225 -19.71 -1.16 9.71
C CYS A 225 -19.92 -0.08 10.78
N LYS A 226 -20.88 -0.29 11.67
CA LYS A 226 -21.27 0.62 12.75
C LYS A 226 -20.74 0.19 14.11
N ASN A 227 -20.49 -1.10 14.30
CA ASN A 227 -20.04 -1.66 15.58
C ASN A 227 -19.05 -2.82 15.39
N SER A 228 -18.54 -3.34 16.50
CA SER A 228 -17.56 -4.42 16.53
C SER A 228 -18.08 -5.73 15.93
N GLU A 229 -19.36 -6.06 16.12
CA GLU A 229 -19.96 -7.28 15.58
C GLU A 229 -20.04 -7.22 14.05
N GLU A 230 -20.48 -6.08 13.50
CA GLU A 230 -20.51 -5.87 12.05
C GLU A 230 -19.10 -5.91 11.45
N ARG A 231 -18.09 -5.33 12.13
CA ARG A 231 -16.69 -5.42 11.70
C ARG A 231 -16.23 -6.87 11.57
N LYS A 232 -16.52 -7.73 12.55
CA LYS A 232 -16.19 -9.17 12.48
C LYS A 232 -16.93 -9.87 11.35
N ARG A 233 -18.24 -9.62 11.22
CA ARG A 233 -19.09 -10.22 10.20
C ARG A 233 -18.63 -9.84 8.79
N PHE A 234 -18.39 -8.55 8.54
CA PHE A 234 -17.96 -8.07 7.23
C PHE A 234 -16.54 -8.54 6.92
N PHE A 235 -15.64 -8.52 7.90
CA PHE A 235 -14.29 -9.05 7.74
C PHE A 235 -14.31 -10.53 7.35
N LYS A 236 -15.06 -11.37 8.07
CA LYS A 236 -15.21 -12.80 7.73
C LYS A 236 -15.73 -13.02 6.31
N ALA A 237 -16.77 -12.30 5.92
CA ALA A 237 -17.32 -12.40 4.56
C ALA A 237 -16.33 -11.93 3.49
N TRP A 238 -15.55 -10.89 3.78
CA TRP A 238 -14.53 -10.38 2.89
C TRP A 238 -13.37 -11.38 2.74
N ILE A 239 -12.92 -12.01 3.82
CA ILE A 239 -11.92 -13.08 3.79
C ILE A 239 -12.42 -14.30 3.00
N ASN A 240 -13.67 -14.70 3.17
CA ASN A 240 -14.26 -15.78 2.35
C ASN A 240 -14.20 -15.43 0.86
N ARG A 241 -14.59 -14.20 0.49
CA ARG A 241 -14.51 -13.74 -0.90
C ARG A 241 -13.08 -13.65 -1.42
N LEU A 242 -12.12 -13.24 -0.58
CA LEU A 242 -10.70 -13.23 -0.91
C LEU A 242 -10.22 -14.66 -1.24
N ASN A 243 -10.57 -15.63 -0.40
CA ASN A 243 -10.18 -17.03 -0.59
C ASN A 243 -10.80 -17.62 -1.88
N GLU A 244 -12.06 -17.30 -2.18
CA GLU A 244 -12.68 -17.66 -3.47
C GLU A 244 -11.86 -17.12 -4.65
N ILE A 245 -11.40 -15.86 -4.57
CA ILE A 245 -10.60 -15.23 -5.63
C ILE A 245 -9.24 -15.92 -5.75
N PHE A 246 -8.60 -16.29 -4.64
CA PHE A 246 -7.34 -17.02 -4.68
C PHE A 246 -7.48 -18.41 -5.29
N ASN A 247 -8.60 -19.11 -5.02
CA ASN A 247 -8.87 -20.44 -5.55
C ASN A 247 -9.33 -20.47 -7.02
N GLN A 248 -9.76 -19.35 -7.60
CA GLN A 248 -10.06 -19.26 -9.03
C GLN A 248 -8.77 -19.35 -9.86
N LYS A 249 -8.80 -19.99 -11.03
CA LYS A 249 -7.67 -19.90 -11.97
C LYS A 249 -7.43 -18.44 -12.41
N THR A 250 -6.18 -18.04 -12.56
CA THR A 250 -5.83 -16.74 -13.15
C THR A 250 -6.17 -16.73 -14.64
N LEU A 251 -6.33 -15.54 -15.25
CA LEU A 251 -6.43 -15.43 -16.71
C LEU A 251 -5.22 -16.02 -17.42
N VAL A 252 -4.03 -15.95 -16.81
CA VAL A 252 -2.79 -16.55 -17.33
C VAL A 252 -2.81 -18.08 -17.25
N GLU A 253 -3.51 -18.65 -16.27
CA GLU A 253 -3.72 -20.12 -16.14
C GLU A 253 -4.90 -20.64 -16.98
N MET A 254 -5.70 -19.74 -17.56
CA MET A 254 -6.84 -20.05 -18.42
C MET A 254 -6.52 -19.87 -19.92
N MET A 255 -5.42 -19.18 -20.24
CA MET A 255 -4.86 -19.04 -21.58
C MET A 255 -3.76 -20.08 -21.79
#